data_AF-A0A6L6ZW15-F1
#
_entry.id   AF-A0A6L6ZW15-F1
#
_cell.length_a   1.000
_cell.length_b   1.000
_cell.length_c   1.000
_cell.angle_alpha   90.00
_cell.angle_beta   90.00
_cell.angle_gamma   90.00
#
_symmetry.space_group_name_H-M   'P 1'
#
loop_
_entity.id
_entity.type
_entity.pdbx_description
1 polymer ?
#
loop_
_entity_poly.entity_id
_entity_poly.type
_entity_poly.pdbx_seq_one_letter_code
_entity_poly.pdbx_strand_id
1 'polypeptide(L)'
;MAKTLYEKLFDAHVVYEAENETPLLYIDRHLVHEVTSPQAFDGLRAHGRPVRQPGKTFATMDHNVSTQTKDINACGEMARIQMQELIKNCKEFGVELYDLNHPYQGIVHVMGPEQGVTLPGMTIVCGDSHTATHGAFGALAFGIGTSEVEHVLATQTLKQGRAKTMKIEVQGKAAPGITAKDIVLAIIGKTGSAGGTGHVVEFCGEAIRDLSMEGRMTLCNMAIEMGAKAGLVAPDETTFNYVKGRLHAPKGKDFDDAVAYWKTLQTDEGATFDTVVTLQAEEISPQVT
;
A
#
# COMPACT_ATOMS: atom_id res chain seq x y z
N MET A 1 -22.32 -13.39 8.22
CA MET A 1 -21.32 -14.39 7.82
C MET A 1 -19.97 -13.88 8.29
N ALA A 2 -19.11 -14.76 8.79
CA ALA A 2 -17.74 -14.41 9.17
C ALA A 2 -16.98 -13.94 7.93
N LYS A 3 -16.21 -12.85 8.05
CA LYS A 3 -15.49 -12.23 6.92
C LYS A 3 -13.98 -12.21 7.19
N THR A 4 -13.21 -12.40 6.13
CA THR A 4 -11.78 -12.10 6.11
C THR A 4 -11.52 -10.60 6.24
N LEU A 5 -10.30 -10.21 6.61
CA LEU A 5 -9.90 -8.80 6.64
C LEU A 5 -10.08 -8.15 5.26
N TYR A 6 -9.71 -8.87 4.19
CA TYR A 6 -9.89 -8.38 2.82
C TYR A 6 -11.35 -8.06 2.52
N GLU A 7 -12.28 -8.96 2.83
CA GLU A 7 -13.72 -8.75 2.58
C GLU A 7 -14.25 -7.56 3.38
N LYS A 8 -13.84 -7.41 4.65
CA LYS A 8 -14.22 -6.26 5.48
C LYS A 8 -13.74 -4.95 4.85
N LEU A 9 -12.48 -4.89 4.43
CA LEU A 9 -11.91 -3.71 3.79
C LEU A 9 -12.62 -3.43 2.47
N PHE A 10 -12.79 -4.42 1.60
CA PHE A 10 -13.45 -4.22 0.31
C PHE A 10 -14.88 -3.71 0.49
N ASP A 11 -15.68 -4.40 1.32
CA ASP A 11 -17.10 -4.07 1.52
C ASP A 11 -17.29 -2.68 2.12
N ALA A 12 -16.40 -2.24 3.02
CA ALA A 12 -16.47 -0.92 3.62
C ALA A 12 -16.24 0.23 2.61
N HIS A 13 -15.63 -0.06 1.44
CA HIS A 13 -15.26 0.95 0.45
C HIS A 13 -16.09 0.88 -0.82
N VAL A 14 -17.00 -0.09 -0.98
CA VAL A 14 -17.92 -0.11 -2.13
C VAL A 14 -18.87 1.08 -2.02
N VAL A 15 -18.78 1.99 -3.01
CA VAL A 15 -19.69 3.15 -3.11
C VAL A 15 -20.79 2.96 -4.14
N TYR A 16 -20.57 2.05 -5.10
CA TYR A 16 -21.57 1.67 -6.08
C TYR A 16 -21.29 0.26 -6.59
N GLU A 17 -22.33 -0.57 -6.63
CA GLU A 17 -22.28 -1.92 -7.19
C GLU A 17 -23.61 -2.19 -7.91
N ALA A 18 -23.52 -2.51 -9.19
CA ALA A 18 -24.67 -2.90 -10.01
C ALA A 18 -24.52 -4.36 -10.42
N GLU A 19 -25.65 -5.01 -10.71
CA GLU A 19 -25.66 -6.42 -11.10
C GLU A 19 -24.79 -6.64 -12.35
N ASN A 20 -23.88 -7.61 -12.28
CA ASN A 20 -22.92 -7.94 -13.35
C ASN A 20 -21.92 -6.83 -13.73
N GLU A 21 -21.75 -5.80 -12.90
CA GLU A 21 -20.71 -4.78 -13.07
C GLU A 21 -19.61 -4.90 -12.03
N THR A 22 -18.40 -4.50 -12.42
CA THR A 22 -17.29 -4.33 -11.48
C THR A 22 -17.62 -3.27 -10.44
N PRO A 23 -17.55 -3.58 -9.13
CA PRO A 23 -17.80 -2.61 -8.06
C PRO A 23 -16.91 -1.37 -8.18
N LEU A 24 -17.46 -0.23 -7.79
CA LEU A 24 -16.73 1.02 -7.67
C LEU A 24 -16.33 1.21 -6.21
N LEU A 25 -15.03 1.29 -5.95
CA LEU A 25 -14.47 1.54 -4.63
C LEU A 25 -14.15 3.01 -4.44
N TYR A 26 -14.37 3.52 -3.23
CA TYR A 26 -13.76 4.76 -2.77
C TYR A 26 -12.28 4.57 -2.49
N ILE A 27 -11.47 5.58 -2.81
CA ILE A 27 -10.02 5.59 -2.56
C ILE A 27 -9.69 6.61 -1.47
N ASP A 28 -9.17 6.17 -0.33
CA ASP A 28 -8.84 7.08 0.79
C ASP A 28 -7.59 7.90 0.57
N ARG A 29 -6.56 7.30 -0.03
CA ARG A 29 -5.30 7.97 -0.35
C ARG A 29 -4.80 7.58 -1.73
N HIS A 30 -4.30 8.58 -2.44
CA HIS A 30 -3.60 8.40 -3.70
C HIS A 30 -2.17 8.90 -3.54
N LEU A 31 -1.19 8.04 -3.78
CA LEU A 31 0.21 8.45 -3.81
C LEU A 31 0.64 8.58 -5.27
N VAL A 32 1.45 9.58 -5.59
CA VAL A 32 1.95 9.80 -6.95
C VAL A 32 3.43 10.13 -6.94
N HIS A 33 4.10 9.78 -8.03
CA HIS A 33 5.53 10.04 -8.25
C HIS A 33 5.75 10.43 -9.71
N GLU A 34 6.95 10.84 -10.06
CA GLU A 34 7.28 11.51 -11.33
C GLU A 34 7.21 10.60 -12.56
N VAL A 35 7.20 9.28 -12.40
CA VAL A 35 7.31 8.36 -13.55
C VAL A 35 5.96 8.08 -14.20
N THR A 36 4.91 7.84 -13.40
CA THR A 36 3.63 7.28 -13.88
C THR A 36 2.46 8.26 -13.85
N SER A 37 2.64 9.42 -13.20
CA SER A 37 1.63 10.46 -13.04
C SER A 37 1.55 11.54 -14.14
N PRO A 38 2.61 11.90 -14.91
CA PRO A 38 2.54 13.03 -15.84
C PRO A 38 1.38 12.95 -16.85
N GLN A 39 1.21 11.78 -17.48
CA GLN A 39 0.17 11.59 -18.49
C GLN A 39 -1.25 11.63 -17.89
N ALA A 40 -1.41 11.24 -16.62
CA ALA A 40 -2.70 11.35 -15.94
C ALA A 40 -3.10 12.81 -15.75
N PHE A 41 -2.17 13.68 -15.36
CA PHE A 41 -2.42 15.12 -15.27
C PHE A 41 -2.69 15.77 -16.64
N ASP A 42 -1.97 15.35 -17.69
CA ASP A 42 -2.26 15.79 -19.05
C ASP A 42 -3.69 15.42 -19.49
N GLY A 43 -4.14 14.20 -19.16
CA GLY A 43 -5.51 13.74 -19.40
C GLY A 43 -6.56 14.60 -18.71
N LEU A 44 -6.33 14.97 -17.44
CA LEU A 44 -7.20 15.92 -16.73
C LEU A 44 -7.27 17.26 -17.44
N ARG A 45 -6.11 17.82 -17.81
CA ARG A 45 -6.01 19.11 -18.49
C ARG A 45 -6.74 19.11 -19.83
N ALA A 46 -6.54 18.06 -20.64
CA ALA A 46 -7.19 17.90 -21.94
C ALA A 46 -8.71 17.85 -21.84
N HIS A 47 -9.25 17.30 -20.75
CA HIS A 47 -10.69 17.21 -20.49
C HIS A 47 -11.24 18.34 -19.61
N GLY A 48 -10.40 19.33 -19.23
CA GLY A 48 -10.81 20.43 -18.33
C GLY A 48 -11.27 19.97 -16.94
N ARG A 49 -10.69 18.87 -16.42
CA ARG A 49 -11.06 18.29 -15.12
C ARG A 49 -10.10 18.75 -14.02
N PRO A 50 -10.60 19.15 -12.84
CA PRO A 50 -9.74 19.33 -11.67
C PRO A 50 -9.41 17.98 -11.01
N VAL A 51 -8.42 17.98 -10.11
CA VAL A 51 -8.25 16.89 -9.15
C VAL A 51 -9.39 16.95 -8.12
N ARG A 52 -10.08 15.83 -7.91
CA ARG A 52 -11.32 15.74 -7.11
C ARG A 52 -11.09 15.97 -5.62
N GLN A 53 -10.01 15.44 -5.06
CA GLN A 53 -9.64 15.61 -3.64
C GLN A 53 -8.12 15.84 -3.52
N PRO A 54 -7.61 17.05 -3.80
CA PRO A 54 -6.17 17.31 -3.76
C PRO A 54 -5.53 16.99 -2.40
N GLY A 55 -6.26 17.25 -1.30
CA GLY A 55 -5.80 16.92 0.07
C GLY A 55 -5.77 15.42 0.43
N LYS A 56 -6.16 14.53 -0.48
CA LYS A 56 -6.01 13.07 -0.35
C LYS A 56 -4.94 12.50 -1.28
N THR A 57 -4.29 13.36 -2.07
CA THR A 57 -3.22 12.98 -3.00
C THR A 57 -1.90 13.53 -2.50
N PHE A 58 -0.89 12.68 -2.38
CA PHE A 58 0.45 13.06 -1.92
C PHE A 58 1.48 12.69 -2.99
N ALA A 59 2.29 13.66 -3.39
CA ALA A 59 3.35 13.48 -4.37
C ALA A 59 4.73 13.47 -3.70
N THR A 60 5.63 12.61 -4.19
CA THR A 60 7.06 12.63 -3.84
C THR A 60 7.89 12.38 -5.09
N MET A 61 9.18 12.69 -5.02
CA MET A 61 10.15 12.30 -6.04
C MET A 61 11.07 11.23 -5.47
N ASP A 62 11.12 10.05 -6.08
CA ASP A 62 11.95 8.94 -5.56
C ASP A 62 12.53 7.97 -6.60
N HIS A 63 12.05 7.93 -7.83
CA HIS A 63 12.56 7.00 -8.86
C HIS A 63 13.73 7.56 -9.65
N ASN A 64 13.73 8.88 -9.88
CA ASN A 64 14.66 9.58 -10.78
C ASN A 64 15.67 10.47 -10.04
N VAL A 65 15.68 10.43 -8.72
CA VAL A 65 16.59 11.23 -7.89
C VAL A 65 18.02 10.68 -7.97
N SER A 66 19.00 11.56 -8.16
CA SER A 66 20.40 11.16 -8.16
C SER A 66 20.83 10.64 -6.78
N THR A 67 21.56 9.53 -6.76
CA THR A 67 22.13 8.97 -5.51
C THR A 67 23.34 9.76 -4.99
N GLN A 68 23.82 10.76 -5.74
CA GLN A 68 24.99 11.56 -5.38
C GLN A 68 24.64 12.99 -4.94
N THR A 69 23.52 13.54 -5.41
CA THR A 69 23.14 14.94 -5.18
C THR A 69 21.63 15.14 -5.29
N LYS A 70 21.13 16.21 -4.67
CA LYS A 70 19.73 16.66 -4.74
C LYS A 70 19.48 17.69 -5.85
N ASP A 71 20.42 17.86 -6.78
CA ASP A 71 20.25 18.73 -7.94
C ASP A 71 19.49 18.01 -9.05
N ILE A 72 18.32 18.54 -9.43
CA ILE A 72 17.49 18.04 -10.53
C ILE A 72 18.23 18.00 -11.87
N ASN A 73 19.24 18.86 -12.06
CA ASN A 73 20.03 18.93 -13.28
C ASN A 73 21.15 17.88 -13.35
N ALA A 74 21.41 17.17 -12.25
CA ALA A 74 22.39 16.09 -12.20
C ALA A 74 21.84 14.76 -12.75
N CYS A 75 20.54 14.69 -13.03
CA CYS A 75 19.88 13.51 -13.59
C CYS A 75 19.88 13.56 -15.13
N GLY A 76 19.68 12.42 -15.78
CA GLY A 76 19.50 12.36 -17.22
C GLY A 76 18.32 13.22 -17.71
N GLU A 77 18.32 13.62 -18.97
CA GLU A 77 17.34 14.56 -19.52
C GLU A 77 15.88 14.13 -19.27
N MET A 78 15.57 12.84 -19.49
CA MET A 78 14.23 12.29 -19.27
C MET A 78 13.81 12.37 -17.80
N ALA A 79 14.69 11.99 -16.88
CA ALA A 79 14.47 12.07 -15.44
C ALA A 79 14.21 13.51 -14.98
N ARG A 80 14.99 14.46 -15.51
CA ARG A 80 14.81 15.90 -15.26
C ARG A 80 13.45 16.39 -15.74
N ILE A 81 13.03 16.00 -16.95
CA ILE A 81 11.72 16.38 -17.50
C ILE A 81 10.59 15.83 -16.63
N GLN A 82 10.65 14.56 -16.23
CA GLN A 82 9.62 13.93 -15.39
C GLN A 82 9.47 14.65 -14.04
N MET A 83 10.59 14.93 -13.36
CA MET A 83 10.55 15.67 -12.08
C MET A 83 10.02 17.10 -12.26
N GLN A 84 10.42 17.81 -13.32
CA GLN A 84 9.91 19.16 -13.61
C GLN A 84 8.41 19.15 -13.91
N GLU A 85 7.93 18.15 -14.65
CA GLU A 85 6.51 18.02 -14.97
C GLU A 85 5.69 17.69 -13.71
N LEU A 86 6.21 16.87 -12.79
CA LEU A 86 5.57 16.63 -11.50
C LEU A 86 5.43 17.93 -10.68
N ILE A 87 6.49 18.76 -10.61
CA ILE A 87 6.45 20.07 -9.93
C ILE A 87 5.34 20.94 -10.51
N LYS A 88 5.32 21.07 -11.84
CA LYS A 88 4.35 21.87 -12.57
C LYS A 88 2.92 21.36 -12.32
N ASN A 89 2.70 20.06 -12.45
CA ASN A 89 1.39 19.43 -12.25
C ASN A 89 0.89 19.59 -10.82
N CYS A 90 1.73 19.33 -9.81
CA CYS A 90 1.33 19.48 -8.42
C CYS A 90 0.94 20.92 -8.10
N LYS A 91 1.70 21.90 -8.60
CA LYS A 91 1.37 23.32 -8.46
C LYS A 91 0.07 23.70 -9.17
N GLU A 92 -0.14 23.22 -10.40
CA GLU A 92 -1.32 23.53 -11.21
C GLU A 92 -2.60 22.97 -10.59
N PHE A 93 -2.55 21.73 -10.08
CA PHE A 93 -3.71 21.00 -9.58
C PHE A 93 -3.86 21.05 -8.05
N GLY A 94 -2.96 21.73 -7.33
CA GLY A 94 -3.01 21.90 -5.88
C GLY A 94 -2.71 20.62 -5.08
N VAL A 95 -1.88 19.74 -5.63
CA VAL A 95 -1.44 18.50 -4.97
C VAL A 95 -0.19 18.80 -4.13
N GLU A 96 -0.14 18.30 -2.90
CA GLU A 96 1.02 18.43 -2.02
C GLU A 96 2.21 17.66 -2.59
N LEU A 97 3.36 18.31 -2.73
CA LEU A 97 4.58 17.72 -3.28
C LEU A 97 5.74 17.81 -2.28
N TYR A 98 6.25 16.65 -1.91
CA TYR A 98 7.54 16.53 -1.23
C TYR A 98 8.65 16.47 -2.27
N ASP A 99 9.09 17.66 -2.71
CA ASP A 99 10.17 17.83 -3.68
C ASP A 99 11.55 17.41 -3.12
N LEU A 100 12.59 17.45 -3.96
CA LEU A 100 13.96 17.03 -3.61
C LEU A 100 14.53 17.67 -2.32
N ASN A 101 14.09 18.87 -1.98
CA ASN A 101 14.59 19.63 -0.83
C ASN A 101 13.64 19.57 0.37
N HIS A 102 12.47 18.96 0.22
CA HIS A 102 11.52 18.80 1.29
C HIS A 102 12.05 17.84 2.37
N PRO A 103 11.91 18.16 3.67
CA PRO A 103 12.42 17.29 4.76
C PRO A 103 11.74 15.93 4.82
N TYR A 104 10.56 15.79 4.22
CA TYR A 104 9.80 14.54 4.16
C TYR A 104 9.85 13.82 2.81
N GLN A 105 10.72 14.27 1.90
CA GLN A 105 10.98 13.53 0.66
C GLN A 105 11.63 12.19 0.99
N GLY A 106 11.16 11.15 0.31
CA GLY A 106 11.65 9.78 0.45
C GLY A 106 10.90 8.83 -0.46
N ILE A 107 11.26 7.55 -0.39
CA ILE A 107 10.59 6.48 -1.14
C ILE A 107 9.10 6.51 -0.82
N VAL A 108 8.23 6.50 -1.84
CA VAL A 108 6.79 6.75 -1.70
C VAL A 108 6.11 5.83 -0.67
N HIS A 109 6.53 4.57 -0.62
CA HIS A 109 6.01 3.56 0.30
C HIS A 109 6.60 3.60 1.72
N VAL A 110 7.61 4.44 1.95
CA VAL A 110 8.20 4.71 3.27
C VAL A 110 7.69 6.05 3.81
N MET A 111 7.69 7.07 2.95
CA MET A 111 7.22 8.42 3.24
C MET A 111 5.78 8.42 3.79
N GLY A 112 4.88 7.67 3.16
CA GLY A 112 3.48 7.61 3.58
C GLY A 112 3.30 7.10 5.01
N PRO A 113 3.83 5.91 5.35
CA PRO A 113 3.84 5.38 6.72
C PRO A 113 4.50 6.30 7.74
N GLU A 114 5.69 6.84 7.47
CA GLU A 114 6.47 7.65 8.42
C GLU A 114 5.74 8.93 8.85
N GLN A 115 4.84 9.42 8.00
CA GLN A 115 4.04 10.61 8.26
C GLN A 115 2.60 10.30 8.71
N GLY A 116 2.20 9.03 8.77
CA GLY A 116 0.83 8.64 9.12
C GLY A 116 -0.20 8.93 8.01
N VAL A 117 0.24 9.04 6.76
CA VAL A 117 -0.65 9.06 5.58
C VAL A 117 -1.31 7.69 5.41
N THR A 118 -0.58 6.62 5.76
CA THR A 118 -1.06 5.24 5.78
C THR A 118 -1.66 4.93 7.14
N LEU A 119 -2.96 4.65 7.18
CA LEU A 119 -3.67 4.26 8.39
C LEU A 119 -4.43 2.95 8.17
N PRO A 120 -4.66 2.15 9.23
CA PRO A 120 -5.46 0.94 9.12
C PRO A 120 -6.86 1.21 8.60
N GLY A 121 -7.36 0.28 7.78
CA GLY A 121 -8.71 0.36 7.23
C GLY A 121 -8.84 1.17 5.94
N MET A 122 -7.76 1.76 5.41
CA MET A 122 -7.82 2.58 4.19
C MET A 122 -7.76 1.77 2.90
N THR A 123 -8.29 2.33 1.81
CA THR A 123 -7.88 1.99 0.44
C THR A 123 -6.80 2.95 -0.06
N ILE A 124 -5.67 2.42 -0.53
CA ILE A 124 -4.51 3.22 -0.96
C ILE A 124 -4.02 2.75 -2.33
N VAL A 125 -3.83 3.68 -3.25
CA VAL A 125 -3.36 3.37 -4.60
C VAL A 125 -2.19 4.27 -5.00
N CYS A 126 -1.34 3.76 -5.88
CA CYS A 126 -0.25 4.50 -6.51
C CYS A 126 0.05 3.89 -7.87
N GLY A 127 0.67 4.66 -8.77
CA GLY A 127 1.21 4.15 -10.03
C GLY A 127 2.45 3.25 -9.87
N ASP A 128 2.67 2.67 -8.69
CA ASP A 128 3.81 1.82 -8.35
C ASP A 128 3.33 0.43 -7.90
N SER A 129 3.99 -0.64 -8.36
CA SER A 129 3.63 -2.02 -8.05
C SER A 129 3.73 -2.36 -6.57
N HIS A 130 4.68 -1.76 -5.85
CA HIS A 130 5.00 -2.05 -4.46
C HIS A 130 4.11 -1.31 -3.46
N THR A 131 3.03 -0.69 -3.93
CA THR A 131 1.96 -0.13 -3.08
C THR A 131 1.39 -1.16 -2.10
N ALA A 132 1.53 -2.45 -2.39
CA ALA A 132 1.22 -3.53 -1.45
C ALA A 132 1.89 -3.36 -0.08
N THR A 133 3.02 -2.65 0.02
CA THR A 133 3.72 -2.31 1.29
C THR A 133 2.77 -1.75 2.36
N HIS A 134 1.83 -0.90 1.98
CA HIS A 134 0.91 -0.26 2.91
C HIS A 134 -0.09 -1.24 3.55
N GLY A 135 -0.22 -2.44 2.98
CA GLY A 135 -0.96 -3.56 3.55
C GLY A 135 -0.50 -4.03 4.91
N ALA A 136 0.74 -3.72 5.29
CA ALA A 136 1.30 -3.97 6.62
C ALA A 136 0.50 -3.29 7.74
N PHE A 137 -0.30 -2.27 7.40
CA PHE A 137 -1.16 -1.53 8.32
C PHE A 137 -2.60 -2.04 8.34
N GLY A 138 -2.93 -3.11 7.61
CA GLY A 138 -4.32 -3.51 7.38
C GLY A 138 -5.07 -2.54 6.48
N ALA A 139 -4.37 -1.95 5.50
CA ALA A 139 -4.95 -1.13 4.45
C ALA A 139 -5.03 -1.94 3.15
N LEU A 140 -6.13 -1.84 2.39
CA LEU A 140 -6.23 -2.45 1.08
C LEU A 140 -5.46 -1.58 0.07
N ALA A 141 -4.21 -1.96 -0.19
CA ALA A 141 -3.29 -1.14 -0.97
C ALA A 141 -2.69 -1.88 -2.16
N PHE A 142 -2.76 -1.29 -3.36
CA PHE A 142 -2.34 -1.94 -4.60
C PHE A 142 -1.94 -0.93 -5.68
N GLY A 143 -1.02 -1.36 -6.56
CA GLY A 143 -0.58 -0.57 -7.70
C GLY A 143 -1.65 -0.47 -8.78
N ILE A 144 -1.67 0.66 -9.49
CA ILE A 144 -2.65 0.96 -10.55
C ILE A 144 -1.96 1.49 -11.81
N GLY A 145 -2.61 1.32 -12.97
CA GLY A 145 -2.08 1.85 -14.24
C GLY A 145 -2.30 3.35 -14.40
N THR A 146 -1.59 3.99 -15.34
CA THR A 146 -1.71 5.44 -15.61
C THR A 146 -3.15 5.90 -15.90
N SER A 147 -3.94 5.11 -16.64
CA SER A 147 -5.36 5.44 -16.90
C SER A 147 -6.20 5.40 -15.62
N GLU A 148 -5.87 4.51 -14.68
CA GLU A 148 -6.52 4.44 -13.38
C GLU A 148 -6.05 5.59 -12.47
N VAL A 149 -4.79 6.02 -12.56
CA VAL A 149 -4.28 7.21 -11.87
C VAL A 149 -5.11 8.44 -12.27
N GLU A 150 -5.35 8.65 -13.57
CA GLU A 150 -6.24 9.73 -14.04
C GLU A 150 -7.65 9.58 -13.46
N HIS A 151 -8.20 8.37 -13.49
CA HIS A 151 -9.55 8.10 -12.98
C HIS A 151 -9.68 8.43 -11.49
N VAL A 152 -8.70 8.03 -10.67
CA VAL A 152 -8.68 8.35 -9.23
C VAL A 152 -8.52 9.84 -9.02
N LEU A 153 -7.62 10.52 -9.76
CA LEU A 153 -7.49 11.98 -9.67
C LEU A 153 -8.81 12.69 -10.04
N ALA A 154 -9.52 12.21 -11.05
CA ALA A 154 -10.77 12.83 -11.52
C ALA A 154 -11.98 12.54 -10.61
N THR A 155 -12.02 11.41 -9.90
CA THR A 155 -13.24 10.91 -9.24
C THR A 155 -13.10 10.55 -7.76
N GLN A 156 -11.88 10.32 -7.27
CA GLN A 156 -11.58 9.69 -5.98
C GLN A 156 -12.16 8.28 -5.82
N THR A 157 -12.42 7.60 -6.93
CA THR A 157 -12.96 6.24 -6.96
C THR A 157 -12.17 5.38 -7.94
N LEU A 158 -12.38 4.05 -7.89
CA LEU A 158 -11.78 3.13 -8.86
C LEU A 158 -12.64 1.87 -9.02
N LYS A 159 -12.86 1.43 -10.26
CA LYS A 159 -13.51 0.14 -10.51
C LYS A 159 -12.56 -0.99 -10.16
N GLN A 160 -12.94 -1.86 -9.22
CA GLN A 160 -12.13 -2.98 -8.80
C GLN A 160 -12.97 -4.24 -8.61
N GLY A 161 -12.54 -5.31 -9.28
CA GLY A 161 -13.14 -6.63 -9.09
C GLY A 161 -12.68 -7.24 -7.76
N ARG A 162 -13.53 -8.10 -7.19
CA ARG A 162 -13.17 -8.89 -6.01
C ARG A 162 -12.08 -9.91 -6.39
N ALA A 163 -11.03 -9.95 -5.59
CA ALA A 163 -9.97 -10.94 -5.68
C ALA A 163 -10.33 -12.17 -4.84
N LYS A 164 -9.64 -13.29 -5.10
CA LYS A 164 -9.69 -14.44 -4.20
C LYS A 164 -8.93 -14.14 -2.90
N THR A 165 -9.32 -14.80 -1.83
CA THR A 165 -8.70 -14.69 -0.51
C THR A 165 -7.62 -15.76 -0.34
N MET A 166 -6.42 -15.37 0.07
CA MET A 166 -5.35 -16.31 0.39
C MET A 166 -4.84 -16.04 1.81
N LYS A 167 -4.76 -17.07 2.64
CA LYS A 167 -4.11 -17.01 3.94
C LYS A 167 -2.73 -17.64 3.86
N ILE A 168 -1.71 -16.91 4.28
CA ILE A 168 -0.36 -17.44 4.51
C ILE A 168 -0.06 -17.36 6.00
N GLU A 169 -0.06 -18.53 6.64
CA GLU A 169 0.16 -18.66 8.08
C GLU A 169 1.59 -19.15 8.37
N VAL A 170 2.37 -18.36 9.09
CA VAL A 170 3.71 -18.74 9.56
C VAL A 170 3.64 -19.06 11.06
N GLN A 171 3.63 -20.35 11.37
CA GLN A 171 3.41 -20.89 12.72
C GLN A 171 4.71 -20.95 13.53
N GLY A 172 4.61 -20.67 14.82
CA GLY A 172 5.76 -20.65 15.73
C GLY A 172 6.64 -19.40 15.59
N LYS A 173 7.81 -19.45 16.24
CA LYS A 173 8.77 -18.34 16.28
C LYS A 173 9.93 -18.58 15.32
N ALA A 174 10.33 -17.51 14.63
CA ALA A 174 11.51 -17.55 13.79
C ALA A 174 12.78 -17.72 14.65
N ALA A 175 13.75 -18.47 14.14
CA ALA A 175 15.02 -18.66 14.84
C ALA A 175 15.81 -17.34 14.96
N PRO A 176 16.72 -17.21 15.95
CA PRO A 176 17.57 -16.02 16.06
C PRO A 176 18.32 -15.71 14.76
N GLY A 177 18.25 -14.45 14.31
CA GLY A 177 18.88 -14.00 13.07
C GLY A 177 18.00 -14.12 11.82
N ILE A 178 16.85 -14.78 11.90
CA ILE A 178 15.85 -14.80 10.82
C ILE A 178 15.05 -13.49 10.84
N THR A 179 14.96 -12.85 9.68
CA THR A 179 14.30 -11.56 9.49
C THR A 179 13.00 -11.69 8.70
N ALA A 180 12.23 -10.59 8.62
CA ALA A 180 11.06 -10.52 7.74
C ALA A 180 11.40 -10.82 6.27
N LYS A 181 12.62 -10.46 5.82
CA LYS A 181 13.10 -10.74 4.47
C LYS A 181 13.23 -12.24 4.25
N ASP A 182 13.81 -12.97 5.19
CA ASP A 182 13.96 -14.43 5.10
C ASP A 182 12.59 -15.12 5.08
N ILE A 183 11.66 -14.64 5.92
CA ILE A 183 10.29 -15.18 5.97
C ILE A 183 9.59 -15.00 4.62
N VAL A 184 9.59 -13.79 4.05
CA VAL A 184 8.89 -13.57 2.77
C VAL A 184 9.57 -14.28 1.60
N LEU A 185 10.89 -14.40 1.61
CA LEU A 185 11.62 -15.19 0.60
C LEU A 185 11.29 -16.68 0.70
N ALA A 186 11.19 -17.24 1.92
CA ALA A 186 10.76 -18.63 2.11
C ALA A 186 9.30 -18.85 1.65
N ILE A 187 8.42 -17.88 1.89
CA ILE A 187 7.04 -17.89 1.38
C ILE A 187 7.05 -17.93 -0.15
N ILE A 188 7.76 -17.00 -0.81
CA ILE A 188 7.85 -16.93 -2.27
C ILE A 188 8.48 -18.21 -2.84
N GLY A 189 9.51 -18.76 -2.20
CA GLY A 189 10.12 -20.03 -2.59
C GLY A 189 9.14 -21.20 -2.52
N LYS A 190 8.21 -21.20 -1.54
CA LYS A 190 7.18 -22.23 -1.38
C LYS A 190 6.01 -22.07 -2.36
N THR A 191 5.59 -20.84 -2.64
CA THR A 191 4.40 -20.56 -3.49
C THR A 191 4.75 -20.40 -4.96
N GLY A 192 6.00 -20.05 -5.28
CA GLY A 192 6.44 -19.61 -6.60
C GLY A 192 6.02 -18.18 -6.92
N SER A 193 6.59 -17.65 -8.01
CA SER A 193 6.39 -16.26 -8.47
C SER A 193 4.98 -15.93 -8.94
N ALA A 194 4.15 -16.95 -9.18
CA ALA A 194 2.75 -16.80 -9.57
C ALA A 194 1.75 -17.29 -8.49
N GLY A 195 2.23 -17.73 -7.32
CA GLY A 195 1.41 -18.40 -6.32
C GLY A 195 0.28 -17.55 -5.72
N GLY A 196 0.43 -16.22 -5.73
CA GLY A 196 -0.58 -15.25 -5.30
C GLY A 196 -1.43 -14.67 -6.42
N THR A 197 -1.26 -15.10 -7.68
CA THR A 197 -1.96 -14.50 -8.83
C THR A 197 -3.48 -14.53 -8.64
N GLY A 198 -4.13 -13.37 -8.78
CA GLY A 198 -5.57 -13.22 -8.59
C GLY A 198 -6.04 -13.21 -7.13
N HIS A 199 -5.11 -13.21 -6.16
CA HIS A 199 -5.41 -13.18 -4.74
C HIS A 199 -5.04 -11.85 -4.08
N VAL A 200 -5.74 -11.54 -3.00
CA VAL A 200 -5.22 -10.71 -1.91
C VAL A 200 -4.78 -11.65 -0.80
N VAL A 201 -3.55 -11.45 -0.32
CA VAL A 201 -2.91 -12.33 0.64
C VAL A 201 -2.96 -11.72 2.03
N GLU A 202 -3.47 -12.47 2.99
CA GLU A 202 -3.38 -12.16 4.41
C GLU A 202 -2.28 -12.98 5.06
N PHE A 203 -1.26 -12.29 5.58
CA PHE A 203 -0.17 -12.91 6.32
C PHE A 203 -0.51 -12.93 7.81
N CYS A 204 -0.42 -14.10 8.42
CA CYS A 204 -0.74 -14.29 9.84
C CYS A 204 0.18 -15.32 10.50
N GLY A 205 -0.02 -15.53 11.80
CA GLY A 205 0.78 -16.45 12.60
C GLY A 205 1.71 -15.72 13.57
N GLU A 206 2.33 -16.48 14.48
CA GLU A 206 3.15 -15.93 15.57
C GLU A 206 4.38 -15.20 15.04
N ALA A 207 5.10 -15.79 14.08
CA ALA A 207 6.26 -15.15 13.45
C ALA A 207 5.93 -13.80 12.78
N ILE A 208 4.71 -13.63 12.24
CA ILE A 208 4.28 -12.37 11.62
C ILE A 208 3.90 -11.34 12.68
N ARG A 209 3.22 -11.75 13.76
CA ARG A 209 2.89 -10.87 14.88
C ARG A 209 4.14 -10.32 15.58
N ASP A 210 5.18 -11.15 15.70
CA ASP A 210 6.45 -10.79 16.34
C ASP A 210 7.30 -9.80 15.51
N LEU A 211 6.94 -9.52 14.25
CA LEU A 211 7.63 -8.52 13.42
C LEU A 211 7.35 -7.09 13.90
N SER A 212 8.36 -6.22 13.75
CA SER A 212 8.17 -4.77 13.80
C SER A 212 7.31 -4.31 12.62
N MET A 213 6.84 -3.05 12.65
CA MET A 213 6.11 -2.49 11.52
C MET A 213 6.92 -2.49 10.22
N GLU A 214 8.21 -2.17 10.30
CA GLU A 214 9.12 -2.19 9.14
C GLU A 214 9.30 -3.63 8.60
N GLY A 215 9.31 -4.62 9.50
CA GLY A 215 9.30 -6.04 9.11
C GLY A 215 8.02 -6.41 8.37
N ARG A 216 6.85 -5.98 8.87
CA ARG A 216 5.56 -6.18 8.18
C ARG A 216 5.51 -5.46 6.83
N MET A 217 6.09 -4.26 6.74
CA MET A 217 6.23 -3.51 5.49
C MET A 217 7.09 -4.29 4.49
N THR A 218 8.21 -4.87 4.92
CA THR A 218 9.06 -5.73 4.07
C THR A 218 8.29 -6.94 3.55
N LEU A 219 7.50 -7.58 4.41
CA LEU A 219 6.66 -8.72 4.05
C LEU A 219 5.58 -8.34 3.01
N CYS A 220 4.81 -7.29 3.25
CA CYS A 220 3.75 -6.87 2.33
C CYS A 220 4.29 -6.23 1.04
N ASN A 221 5.44 -5.55 1.11
CA ASN A 221 6.15 -5.04 -0.06
C ASN A 221 6.43 -6.17 -1.06
N MET A 222 6.89 -7.31 -0.54
CA MET A 222 7.27 -8.45 -1.35
C MET A 222 6.11 -9.37 -1.77
N ALA A 223 4.86 -8.97 -1.51
CA ALA A 223 3.70 -9.75 -1.93
C ALA A 223 3.54 -9.79 -3.47
N ILE A 224 4.00 -8.74 -4.15
CA ILE A 224 3.90 -8.63 -5.61
C ILE A 224 4.85 -9.59 -6.34
N GLU A 225 5.96 -9.99 -5.71
CA GLU A 225 6.94 -10.95 -6.25
C GLU A 225 6.40 -12.38 -6.33
N MET A 226 5.34 -12.70 -5.59
CA MET A 226 4.55 -13.93 -5.79
C MET A 226 3.29 -13.70 -6.63
N GLY A 227 3.13 -12.53 -7.24
CA GLY A 227 2.01 -12.18 -8.12
C GLY A 227 0.72 -11.80 -7.40
N ALA A 228 0.75 -11.58 -6.07
CA ALA A 228 -0.42 -11.14 -5.33
C ALA A 228 -0.81 -9.71 -5.69
N LYS A 229 -2.11 -9.42 -5.69
CA LYS A 229 -2.61 -8.06 -5.92
C LYS A 229 -2.27 -7.11 -4.77
N ALA A 230 -2.36 -7.63 -3.55
CA ALA A 230 -2.02 -6.93 -2.32
C ALA A 230 -1.64 -7.94 -1.24
N GLY A 231 -0.82 -7.51 -0.29
CA GLY A 231 -0.57 -8.20 0.98
C GLY A 231 -1.30 -7.49 2.12
N LEU A 232 -1.67 -8.19 3.17
CA LEU A 232 -2.34 -7.64 4.35
C LEU A 232 -1.76 -8.26 5.62
N VAL A 233 -1.57 -7.43 6.65
CA VAL A 233 -1.38 -7.87 8.03
C VAL A 233 -2.45 -7.19 8.87
N ALA A 234 -3.16 -7.95 9.70
CA ALA A 234 -4.14 -7.38 10.62
C ALA A 234 -3.44 -6.41 11.59
N PRO A 235 -3.94 -5.18 11.75
CA PRO A 235 -3.35 -4.19 12.64
C PRO A 235 -3.55 -4.59 14.10
N ASP A 236 -2.51 -4.38 14.89
CA ASP A 236 -2.49 -4.66 16.33
C ASP A 236 -1.79 -3.52 17.08
N GLU A 237 -1.47 -3.74 18.36
CA GLU A 237 -0.77 -2.77 19.20
C GLU A 237 0.55 -2.25 18.57
N THR A 238 1.28 -3.09 17.83
CA THR A 238 2.50 -2.67 17.11
C THR A 238 2.17 -1.62 16.05
N THR A 239 1.08 -1.83 15.30
CA THR A 239 0.59 -0.87 14.31
C THR A 239 0.10 0.42 14.95
N PHE A 240 -0.68 0.32 16.03
CA PHE A 240 -1.25 1.50 16.70
C PHE A 240 -0.16 2.37 17.30
N ASN A 241 0.85 1.76 17.95
CA ASN A 241 1.97 2.46 18.54
C ASN A 241 2.83 3.16 17.48
N TYR A 242 3.04 2.54 16.32
CA TYR A 242 3.80 3.14 15.23
C TYR A 242 3.13 4.40 14.66
N VAL A 243 1.80 4.37 14.52
CA VAL A 243 0.99 5.47 13.95
C VAL A 243 0.78 6.61 14.95
N LYS A 244 0.85 6.34 16.25
CA LYS A 244 0.59 7.34 17.29
C LYS A 244 1.53 8.54 17.18
N GLY A 245 0.96 9.74 17.11
CA GLY A 245 1.71 10.99 17.07
C GLY A 245 2.32 11.35 15.71
N ARG A 246 2.09 10.56 14.66
CA ARG A 246 2.50 10.91 13.29
C ARG A 246 1.72 12.13 12.78
N LEU A 247 2.30 12.82 11.79
CA LEU A 247 1.81 14.11 11.30
C LEU A 247 0.33 14.07 10.88
N HIS A 248 -0.04 13.06 10.10
CA HIS A 248 -1.38 12.87 9.53
C HIS A 248 -2.24 11.85 10.30
N ALA A 249 -1.73 11.31 11.41
CA ALA A 249 -2.51 10.42 12.26
C ALA A 249 -3.56 11.21 13.07
N PRO A 250 -4.70 10.60 13.41
CA PRO A 250 -5.67 11.19 14.31
C PRO A 250 -5.04 11.47 15.69
N LYS A 251 -5.59 12.44 16.43
CA LYS A 251 -5.04 12.93 17.71
C LYS A 251 -6.11 12.93 18.79
N GLY A 252 -5.69 12.75 20.05
CA GLY A 252 -6.58 12.78 21.20
C GLY A 252 -7.72 11.77 21.06
N LYS A 253 -8.97 12.22 21.27
CA LYS A 253 -10.15 11.35 21.19
C LYS A 253 -10.30 10.66 19.83
N ASP A 254 -10.02 11.35 18.73
CA ASP A 254 -10.12 10.77 17.39
C ASP A 254 -9.16 9.58 17.22
N PHE A 255 -8.00 9.62 17.90
CA PHE A 255 -7.06 8.50 17.90
C PHE A 255 -7.61 7.31 18.68
N ASP A 256 -8.22 7.56 19.85
CA ASP A 256 -8.81 6.51 20.66
C ASP A 256 -9.99 5.83 19.94
N ASP A 257 -10.83 6.62 19.27
CA ASP A 257 -11.94 6.12 18.45
C ASP A 257 -11.42 5.34 17.23
N ALA A 258 -10.35 5.83 16.58
CA ALA A 258 -9.72 5.14 15.47
C ALA A 258 -9.12 3.79 15.91
N VAL A 259 -8.43 3.73 17.05
CA VAL A 259 -7.90 2.47 17.61
C VAL A 259 -9.04 1.50 17.94
N ALA A 260 -10.16 1.99 18.48
CA ALA A 260 -11.32 1.14 18.75
C ALA A 260 -11.87 0.52 17.45
N TYR A 261 -11.95 1.29 16.36
CA TYR A 261 -12.31 0.77 15.04
C TYR A 261 -11.25 -0.19 14.48
N TRP A 262 -9.96 0.16 14.57
CA TRP A 262 -8.88 -0.65 14.01
C TRP A 262 -8.78 -2.02 14.67
N LYS A 263 -9.12 -2.14 15.96
CA LYS A 263 -9.23 -3.44 16.66
C LYS A 263 -10.30 -4.37 16.07
N THR A 264 -11.24 -3.85 15.28
CA THR A 264 -12.24 -4.67 14.56
C THR A 264 -11.74 -5.19 13.21
N LEU A 265 -10.61 -4.66 12.72
CA LEU A 265 -10.00 -4.99 11.43
C LEU A 265 -9.14 -6.26 11.51
N GLN A 266 -9.75 -7.36 11.90
CA GLN A 266 -9.14 -8.68 11.86
C GLN A 266 -10.10 -9.66 11.17
N THR A 267 -9.59 -10.73 10.58
CA THR A 267 -10.43 -11.82 10.08
C THR A 267 -11.30 -12.37 11.21
N ASP A 268 -12.59 -12.52 10.95
CA ASP A 268 -13.53 -13.11 11.91
C ASP A 268 -13.23 -14.59 12.14
N GLU A 269 -13.50 -15.06 13.36
CA GLU A 269 -13.49 -16.48 13.66
C GLU A 269 -14.49 -17.22 12.75
N GLY A 270 -14.02 -18.29 12.10
CA GLY A 270 -14.82 -19.08 11.15
C GLY A 270 -14.88 -18.51 9.72
N ALA A 271 -14.16 -17.43 9.39
CA ALA A 271 -14.04 -16.99 8.01
C ALA A 271 -13.26 -18.03 7.18
N THR A 272 -13.70 -18.24 5.94
CA THR A 272 -13.07 -19.17 4.99
C THR A 272 -12.19 -18.42 4.01
N PHE A 273 -11.05 -19.03 3.65
CA PHE A 273 -10.17 -18.52 2.60
C PHE A 273 -10.24 -19.45 1.39
N ASP A 274 -10.16 -18.89 0.18
CA ASP A 274 -10.09 -19.66 -1.06
C ASP A 274 -8.83 -20.53 -1.12
N THR A 275 -7.72 -19.99 -0.60
CA THR A 275 -6.41 -20.66 -0.55
C THR A 275 -5.78 -20.51 0.83
N VAL A 276 -5.18 -21.58 1.36
CA VAL A 276 -4.41 -21.55 2.62
C VAL A 276 -3.05 -22.18 2.41
N VAL A 277 -2.00 -21.48 2.82
CA VAL A 277 -0.61 -21.97 2.84
C VAL A 277 -0.07 -21.81 4.26
N THR A 278 0.58 -22.86 4.76
CA THR A 278 1.17 -22.86 6.10
C THR A 278 2.67 -23.13 6.02
N LEU A 279 3.46 -22.38 6.79
CA LEU A 279 4.90 -22.59 6.98
C LEU A 279 5.19 -22.71 8.49
N GLN A 280 6.21 -23.50 8.84
CA GLN A 280 6.75 -23.53 10.19
C GLN A 280 7.92 -22.56 10.27
N ALA A 281 7.87 -21.61 11.20
CA ALA A 281 8.89 -20.57 11.33
C ALA A 281 10.27 -21.13 11.69
N GLU A 282 10.31 -22.26 12.41
CA GLU A 282 11.54 -22.96 12.79
C GLU A 282 12.26 -23.61 11.61
N GLU A 283 11.56 -23.87 10.50
CA GLU A 283 12.13 -24.43 9.28
C GLU A 283 12.75 -23.33 8.38
N ILE A 284 12.51 -22.06 8.68
CA ILE A 284 13.01 -20.93 7.89
C ILE A 284 14.47 -20.69 8.25
N SER A 285 15.36 -20.88 7.27
CA SER A 285 16.78 -20.54 7.33
C SER A 285 17.06 -19.21 6.63
N PRO A 286 18.23 -18.57 6.82
CA PRO A 286 18.58 -17.36 6.07
C PRO A 286 18.48 -17.58 4.55
N GLN A 287 17.87 -16.62 3.85
CA GLN A 287 17.54 -16.74 2.43
C GLN A 287 18.36 -15.76 1.57
N VAL A 288 18.60 -16.16 0.32
CA VAL A 288 19.14 -15.30 -0.75
C VAL A 288 18.43 -15.67 -2.05
N THR A 289 18.18 -14.67 -2.90
CA THR A 289 17.56 -14.83 -4.23
C THR A 289 18.39 -14.19 -5.30
#